data_AF-A0A967MLH2-F1
#
_entry.id   AF-A0A967MLH2-F1
#
_cell.length_a   1.000
_cell.length_b   1.000
_cell.length_c   1.000
_cell.angle_alpha   90.00
_cell.angle_beta   90.00
_cell.angle_gamma   90.00
#
_symmetry.space_group_name_H-M   'P 1'
#
loop_
_entity.id
_entity.type
_entity.pdbx_description
1 polymer ?
#
loop_
_entity_poly.entity_id
_entity_poly.type
_entity_poly.pdbx_seq_one_letter_code
_entity_poly.pdbx_strand_id
1 'polypeptide(L)'
;IGYFVMRAWRTEGIRPGVVAASHHLGRWRLDENKGNERWSSALVGIERGDDGWLLRQKTGIEPFESDDPDSSRIWWRDAGVNQNLAFPVHPDPVSGMHAWHQRVRLTAASPGDRYGDIFVDTDRAHEIYKEWIGLTRPGPGPGNLRRPRWLGRPLTPAPDAYNA
;
A
#
# COMPACT_ATOMS: atom_id res chain seq x y z
N ILE A 1 7.25 -6.62 8.28
CA ILE A 1 6.07 -6.04 8.95
C ILE A 1 4.76 -6.71 8.54
N GLY A 2 4.72 -7.47 7.46
CA GLY A 2 3.45 -7.96 6.92
C GLY A 2 3.67 -8.85 5.72
N TYR A 3 2.57 -9.27 5.10
CA TYR A 3 2.56 -10.08 3.88
C TYR A 3 1.33 -9.76 3.04
N PHE A 4 1.37 -10.17 1.76
CA PHE A 4 0.21 -10.16 0.89
C PHE A 4 0.20 -11.43 0.03
N VAL A 5 -0.99 -11.87 -0.34
CA VAL A 5 -1.18 -13.12 -1.07
C VAL A 5 -1.59 -12.82 -2.50
N MET A 6 -0.71 -13.12 -3.45
CA MET A 6 -0.94 -12.91 -4.89
C MET A 6 -0.66 -14.15 -5.73
N ARG A 7 -1.17 -14.16 -6.97
CA ARG A 7 -0.81 -15.17 -7.95
C ARG A 7 0.59 -14.90 -8.48
N ALA A 8 1.41 -15.94 -8.57
CA ALA A 8 2.73 -15.86 -9.17
C ALA A 8 2.70 -16.31 -10.64
N TRP A 9 3.40 -15.57 -11.50
CA TRP A 9 3.60 -15.91 -12.90
C TRP A 9 5.09 -16.10 -13.16
N ARG A 10 5.48 -17.27 -13.68
CA ARG A 10 6.88 -17.56 -14.02
C ARG A 10 7.17 -17.04 -15.41
N THR A 11 8.26 -16.31 -15.55
CA THR A 11 8.73 -15.75 -16.82
C THR A 11 10.25 -15.71 -16.85
N GLU A 12 10.84 -15.80 -18.04
CA GLU A 12 12.28 -15.62 -18.27
C GLU A 12 12.65 -14.14 -18.46
N GLY A 13 11.66 -13.24 -18.57
CA GLY A 13 11.86 -11.81 -18.77
C GLY A 13 12.29 -11.03 -17.53
N ILE A 14 12.45 -11.69 -16.38
CA ILE A 14 12.86 -11.06 -15.11
C ILE A 14 14.16 -11.69 -14.62
N ARG A 15 15.10 -10.85 -14.17
CA ARG A 15 16.39 -11.28 -13.62
C ARG A 15 16.19 -12.29 -12.48
N PRO A 16 16.94 -13.41 -12.44
CA PRO A 16 16.92 -14.32 -11.30
C PRO A 16 17.15 -13.61 -9.96
N GLY A 17 16.32 -13.92 -8.96
CA GLY A 17 16.34 -13.29 -7.64
C GLY A 17 15.55 -11.98 -7.53
N VAL A 18 14.92 -11.51 -8.60
CA VAL A 18 14.04 -10.34 -8.62
C VAL A 18 12.60 -10.80 -8.83
N VAL A 19 11.66 -10.16 -8.13
CA VAL A 19 10.22 -10.28 -8.41
C VAL A 19 9.70 -8.92 -8.84
N ALA A 20 8.80 -8.91 -9.82
CA ALA A 20 8.13 -7.71 -10.29
C ALA A 20 6.66 -7.79 -9.93
N ALA A 21 6.16 -6.75 -9.25
CA ALA A 21 4.76 -6.62 -8.88
C ALA A 21 4.34 -5.15 -9.05
N SER A 22 3.27 -4.94 -9.81
CA SER A 22 2.76 -3.61 -10.13
C SER A 22 2.01 -3.02 -8.95
N HIS A 23 2.23 -1.74 -8.67
CA HIS A 23 1.55 -1.00 -7.61
C HIS A 23 0.21 -0.38 -8.08
N HIS A 24 -0.14 -0.51 -9.36
CA HIS A 24 -1.34 0.11 -9.94
C HIS A 24 -2.63 -0.68 -9.69
N LEU A 25 -2.52 -1.90 -9.17
CA LEU A 25 -3.64 -2.79 -8.89
C LEU A 25 -3.92 -2.92 -7.39
N GLY A 26 -5.05 -3.52 -7.05
CA GLY A 26 -5.52 -3.74 -5.68
C GLY A 26 -6.38 -2.60 -5.16
N ARG A 27 -7.19 -1.97 -6.01
CA ARG A 27 -8.21 -1.03 -5.52
C ARG A 27 -9.25 -1.78 -4.69
N TRP A 28 -9.70 -1.16 -3.60
CA TRP A 28 -10.64 -1.78 -2.67
C TRP A 28 -11.67 -0.79 -2.16
N ARG A 29 -12.79 -1.30 -1.66
CA ARG A 29 -13.85 -0.56 -0.97
C ARG A 29 -14.33 -1.32 0.26
N LEU A 30 -14.80 -0.59 1.28
CA LEU A 30 -15.34 -1.17 2.52
C LEU A 30 -16.85 -1.33 2.52
N ASP A 31 -17.51 -0.57 1.65
CA ASP A 31 -18.96 -0.49 1.52
C ASP A 31 -19.28 -0.73 0.04
N GLU A 32 -20.40 -1.39 -0.23
CA GLU A 32 -20.77 -1.73 -1.61
C GLU A 32 -21.07 -0.50 -2.46
N ASN A 33 -21.59 0.56 -1.85
CA ASN A 33 -22.16 1.72 -2.53
C ASN A 33 -21.39 3.02 -2.21
N LYS A 34 -20.24 2.94 -1.53
CA LYS A 34 -19.42 4.12 -1.18
C LYS A 34 -17.93 3.87 -1.42
N GLY A 35 -17.23 4.93 -1.81
CA GLY A 35 -15.78 4.92 -2.02
C GLY A 35 -15.41 4.63 -3.47
N ASN A 36 -14.50 3.67 -3.68
CA ASN A 36 -14.07 3.28 -5.02
C ASN A 36 -15.22 2.62 -5.81
N GLU A 37 -15.19 2.82 -7.12
CA GLU A 37 -16.17 2.26 -8.04
C GLU A 37 -16.08 0.71 -8.11
N ARG A 38 -17.18 0.05 -8.52
CA ARG A 38 -17.33 -1.42 -8.51
C ARG A 38 -16.70 -2.14 -9.71
N TRP A 39 -16.44 -1.44 -10.80
CA TRP A 39 -15.79 -1.90 -12.02
C TRP A 39 -14.33 -2.29 -11.81
N SER A 40 -13.58 -1.64 -10.92
CA SER A 40 -12.14 -1.94 -10.72
C SER A 40 -11.69 -2.14 -9.28
N SER A 41 -12.62 -2.26 -8.33
CA SER A 41 -12.28 -2.50 -6.91
C SER A 41 -12.86 -3.80 -6.36
N ALA A 42 -12.21 -4.38 -5.36
CA ALA A 42 -12.75 -5.47 -4.54
C ALA A 42 -13.48 -4.93 -3.30
N LEU A 43 -14.54 -5.61 -2.86
CA LEU A 43 -15.15 -5.38 -1.56
C LEU A 43 -14.31 -6.11 -0.51
N VAL A 44 -13.84 -5.39 0.51
CA VAL A 44 -12.95 -5.94 1.53
C VAL A 44 -13.49 -5.74 2.94
N GLY A 45 -13.10 -6.63 3.84
CA GLY A 45 -13.17 -6.40 5.29
C GLY A 45 -11.78 -6.05 5.80
N ILE A 46 -11.73 -5.18 6.81
CA ILE A 46 -10.52 -4.90 7.58
C ILE A 46 -10.80 -5.29 9.02
N GLU A 47 -9.99 -6.19 9.55
CA GLU A 47 -10.10 -6.71 10.91
C GLU A 47 -8.80 -6.42 11.65
N ARG A 48 -8.93 -5.96 12.91
CA ARG A 48 -7.79 -5.81 13.80
C ARG A 48 -7.63 -7.08 14.62
N GLY A 49 -6.49 -7.74 14.48
CA GLY A 49 -6.05 -8.81 15.37
C GLY A 49 -5.08 -8.29 16.42
N ASP A 50 -4.57 -9.20 17.25
CA ASP A 50 -3.61 -8.87 18.31
C ASP A 50 -2.27 -8.35 17.73
N ASP A 51 -1.83 -8.91 16.61
CA ASP A 51 -0.52 -8.64 16.00
C ASP A 51 -0.58 -7.64 14.82
N GLY A 52 -1.75 -7.07 14.52
CA GLY A 52 -1.89 -6.12 13.41
C GLY A 52 -3.25 -6.12 12.74
N TRP A 53 -3.26 -5.80 11.45
CA TRP A 53 -4.46 -5.64 10.65
C TRP A 53 -4.49 -6.63 9.50
N LEU A 54 -5.62 -7.30 9.33
CA LEU A 54 -5.90 -8.14 8.18
C LEU A 54 -6.94 -7.45 7.29
N LEU A 55 -6.54 -7.14 6.06
CA LEU A 55 -7.46 -6.80 4.98
C LEU A 55 -7.72 -8.08 4.17
N ARG A 56 -8.99 -8.46 4.06
CA ARG A 56 -9.43 -9.66 3.34
C ARG A 56 -10.52 -9.33 2.33
N GLN A 57 -10.35 -9.82 1.10
CA GLN A 57 -11.39 -9.69 0.07
C GLN A 57 -12.62 -10.53 0.46
N LYS A 58 -13.78 -9.87 0.49
CA LYS A 58 -15.10 -10.50 0.64
C LYS A 58 -15.62 -10.92 -0.72
N THR A 59 -15.60 -9.98 -1.67
CA THR A 59 -16.05 -10.18 -3.04
C THR A 59 -15.11 -9.44 -4.00
N GLY A 60 -14.78 -10.08 -5.12
CA GLY A 60 -13.99 -9.47 -6.18
C GLY A 60 -14.81 -8.47 -7.02
N ILE A 61 -14.43 -8.33 -8.28
CA ILE A 61 -15.22 -7.59 -9.27
C ILE A 61 -16.28 -8.53 -9.87
N GLU A 62 -17.50 -8.03 -10.00
CA GLU A 62 -18.63 -8.76 -10.59
C GLU A 62 -19.59 -7.79 -11.28
N PRO A 63 -20.39 -8.28 -12.25
CA PRO A 63 -21.52 -7.52 -12.78
C PRO A 63 -22.43 -6.97 -11.70
N PHE A 64 -22.97 -5.79 -11.94
CA PHE A 64 -23.95 -5.17 -11.05
C PHE A 64 -24.99 -4.39 -11.84
N GLU A 65 -26.13 -4.14 -11.22
CA GLU A 65 -27.18 -3.30 -11.80
C GLU A 65 -26.90 -1.82 -11.52
N SER A 66 -27.04 -0.99 -12.55
CA SER A 66 -27.03 0.47 -12.45
C SER A 66 -27.70 1.10 -13.68
N ASP A 67 -27.80 2.43 -13.69
CA ASP A 67 -28.31 3.19 -14.85
C ASP A 67 -27.42 3.04 -16.10
N ASP A 68 -26.17 2.61 -15.92
CA ASP A 68 -25.28 2.27 -17.02
C ASP A 68 -25.39 0.76 -17.34
N PRO A 69 -25.95 0.37 -18.51
CA PRO A 69 -26.12 -1.03 -18.87
C PRO A 69 -24.81 -1.81 -18.99
N ASP A 70 -23.66 -1.14 -19.18
CA ASP A 70 -22.36 -1.81 -19.26
C ASP A 70 -21.91 -2.41 -17.92
N SER A 71 -22.49 -1.95 -16.80
CA SER A 71 -22.18 -2.49 -15.45
C SER A 71 -22.57 -3.97 -15.32
N SER A 72 -23.55 -4.41 -16.10
CA SER A 72 -23.97 -5.81 -16.19
C SER A 72 -23.07 -6.69 -17.07
N ARG A 73 -22.14 -6.09 -17.83
CA ARG A 73 -21.30 -6.76 -18.84
C ARG A 73 -19.87 -7.03 -18.36
N ILE A 74 -19.57 -6.72 -17.11
CA ILE A 74 -18.25 -6.92 -16.51
C ILE A 74 -17.90 -8.41 -16.52
N TRP A 75 -16.84 -8.78 -17.23
CA TRP A 75 -16.41 -10.18 -17.35
C TRP A 75 -15.08 -10.48 -16.65
N TRP A 76 -14.35 -9.44 -16.22
CA TRP A 76 -13.17 -9.60 -15.38
C TRP A 76 -13.56 -9.68 -13.90
N ARG A 77 -12.72 -10.34 -13.10
CA ARG A 77 -13.01 -10.59 -11.66
C ARG A 77 -11.94 -10.07 -10.72
N ASP A 78 -10.76 -9.74 -11.26
CA ASP A 78 -9.57 -9.52 -10.46
C ASP A 78 -9.29 -8.03 -10.30
N ALA A 79 -9.43 -7.52 -9.08
CA ALA A 79 -9.04 -6.16 -8.72
C ALA A 79 -7.52 -6.02 -8.47
N GLY A 80 -6.81 -7.14 -8.40
CA GLY A 80 -5.42 -7.24 -7.96
C GLY A 80 -5.23 -7.13 -6.45
N VAL A 81 -3.98 -6.94 -6.03
CA VAL A 81 -3.57 -6.90 -4.62
C VAL A 81 -2.71 -5.67 -4.36
N ASN A 82 -3.06 -4.88 -3.34
CA ASN A 82 -2.34 -3.66 -3.02
C ASN A 82 -1.09 -3.96 -2.18
N GLN A 83 0.02 -4.28 -2.86
CA GLN A 83 1.27 -4.63 -2.20
C GLN A 83 1.82 -3.54 -1.27
N ASN A 84 1.52 -2.26 -1.56
CA ASN A 84 2.12 -1.13 -0.85
C ASN A 84 1.70 -1.09 0.62
N LEU A 85 0.53 -1.65 0.95
CA LEU A 85 0.04 -1.73 2.32
C LEU A 85 0.93 -2.60 3.22
N ALA A 86 1.62 -3.60 2.67
CA ALA A 86 2.48 -4.50 3.43
C ALA A 86 3.94 -4.02 3.56
N PHE A 87 4.26 -2.84 3.03
CA PHE A 87 5.60 -2.27 3.07
C PHE A 87 5.69 -1.11 4.07
N PRO A 88 6.75 -1.06 4.91
CA PRO A 88 6.92 0.04 5.84
C PRO A 88 7.36 1.31 5.11
N VAL A 89 7.21 2.46 5.78
CA VAL A 89 7.61 3.75 5.21
C VAL A 89 9.11 3.93 5.35
N HIS A 90 9.81 4.03 4.22
CA HIS A 90 11.26 4.25 4.13
C HIS A 90 11.56 5.59 3.46
N PRO A 91 11.54 6.72 4.20
CA PRO A 91 11.89 8.01 3.63
C PRO A 91 13.41 8.12 3.45
N ASP A 92 13.88 8.30 2.21
CA ASP A 92 15.30 8.55 1.93
C ASP A 92 15.83 9.68 2.84
N PRO A 93 16.87 9.44 3.66
CA PRO A 93 17.30 10.40 4.68
C PRO A 93 17.79 11.75 4.14
N VAL A 94 18.05 11.83 2.84
CA VAL A 94 18.55 13.03 2.17
C VAL A 94 17.41 13.81 1.50
N SER A 95 16.59 13.17 0.67
CA SER A 95 15.55 13.81 -0.12
C SER A 95 14.17 13.79 0.53
N GLY A 96 13.93 12.84 1.43
CA GLY A 96 12.62 12.55 2.01
C GLY A 96 11.69 11.75 1.09
N MET A 97 12.14 11.34 -0.11
CA MET A 97 11.33 10.52 -1.01
C MET A 97 11.23 9.08 -0.52
N HIS A 98 10.08 8.43 -0.71
CA HIS A 98 9.92 7.04 -0.28
C HIS A 98 10.71 6.06 -1.17
N ALA A 99 11.45 5.15 -0.54
CA ALA A 99 12.19 4.08 -1.21
C ALA A 99 11.28 2.89 -1.52
N TRP A 100 10.78 2.79 -2.76
CA TRP A 100 9.79 1.79 -3.16
C TRP A 100 10.32 0.37 -3.40
N HIS A 101 11.63 0.19 -3.62
CA HIS A 101 12.20 -1.14 -3.86
C HIS A 101 12.39 -1.87 -2.53
N GLN A 102 11.66 -2.98 -2.35
CA GLN A 102 11.62 -3.72 -1.10
C GLN A 102 12.31 -5.08 -1.23
N ARG A 103 13.07 -5.47 -0.19
CA ARG A 103 13.53 -6.85 -0.04
C ARG A 103 12.37 -7.69 0.46
N VAL A 104 12.00 -8.70 -0.31
CA VAL A 104 10.89 -9.61 0.02
C VAL A 104 11.36 -11.05 0.11
N ARG A 105 10.55 -11.90 0.77
CA ARG A 105 10.66 -13.35 0.72
C ARG A 105 9.39 -13.88 0.07
N LEU A 106 9.54 -14.75 -0.94
CA LEU A 106 8.43 -15.44 -1.56
C LEU A 106 8.30 -16.85 -0.97
N THR A 107 7.09 -17.24 -0.59
CA THR A 107 6.75 -18.59 -0.15
C THR A 107 5.44 -19.01 -0.81
N ALA A 108 5.15 -20.31 -0.81
CA ALA A 108 3.79 -20.75 -1.09
C ALA A 108 2.83 -20.17 -0.04
N ALA A 109 1.57 -19.93 -0.44
CA ALA A 109 0.52 -19.51 0.48
C ALA A 109 0.29 -20.59 1.55
N SER A 110 0.08 -20.16 2.79
CA SER A 110 -0.16 -21.07 3.92
C SER A 110 -1.60 -21.59 3.89
N PRO A 111 -1.89 -22.72 4.56
CA PRO A 111 -3.27 -23.15 4.77
C PRO A 111 -4.08 -22.04 5.46
N GLY A 112 -5.14 -21.55 4.79
CA GLY A 112 -6.01 -20.48 5.30
C GLY A 112 -5.75 -19.10 4.68
N ASP A 113 -4.62 -18.90 4.02
CA ASP A 113 -4.38 -17.71 3.19
C ASP A 113 -5.32 -17.72 1.99
N ARG A 114 -5.85 -16.53 1.64
CA ARG A 114 -6.73 -16.33 0.48
C ARG A 114 -6.11 -15.32 -0.45
N TYR A 115 -6.37 -15.47 -1.74
CA TYR A 115 -5.97 -14.48 -2.73
C TYR A 115 -6.47 -13.08 -2.33
N GLY A 116 -5.58 -12.09 -2.37
CA GLY A 116 -5.90 -10.72 -2.00
C GLY A 116 -5.85 -10.41 -0.51
N ASP A 117 -5.54 -11.39 0.35
CA ASP A 117 -5.24 -11.11 1.75
C ASP A 117 -4.00 -10.23 1.86
N ILE A 118 -4.08 -9.27 2.77
CA ILE A 118 -2.97 -8.38 3.15
C ILE A 118 -2.96 -8.29 4.66
N PHE A 119 -1.84 -8.65 5.28
CA PHE A 119 -1.63 -8.49 6.71
C PHE A 119 -0.52 -7.48 6.97
N VAL A 120 -0.73 -6.61 7.96
CA VAL A 120 0.20 -5.53 8.31
C VAL A 120 0.25 -5.31 9.81
N ASP A 121 1.45 -5.40 10.38
CA ASP A 121 1.78 -4.85 11.69
C ASP A 121 2.10 -3.35 11.53
N THR A 122 1.16 -2.50 11.94
CA THR A 122 1.28 -1.04 11.82
C THR A 122 2.24 -0.44 12.84
N ASP A 123 2.40 -1.09 13.99
CA ASP A 123 3.29 -0.60 15.05
C ASP A 123 4.74 -0.81 14.61
N ARG A 124 5.06 -2.01 14.11
CA ARG A 124 6.39 -2.28 13.53
C ARG A 124 6.66 -1.43 12.28
N ALA A 125 5.64 -1.15 11.46
CA ALA A 125 5.78 -0.23 10.34
C ALA A 125 6.20 1.18 10.80
N HIS A 126 5.61 1.65 11.90
CA HIS A 126 5.91 2.95 12.48
C HIS A 126 7.28 2.99 13.17
N GLU A 127 7.71 1.91 13.82
CA GLU A 127 9.05 1.78 14.37
C GLU A 127 10.12 1.91 13.28
N ILE A 128 9.97 1.17 12.17
CA ILE A 128 10.89 1.26 11.03
C ILE A 128 10.91 2.67 10.44
N TYR A 129 9.76 3.33 10.33
CA TYR A 129 9.69 4.73 9.91
C TYR A 129 10.55 5.62 10.83
N LYS A 130 10.45 5.46 12.16
CA LYS A 130 11.27 6.21 13.12
C LYS A 130 12.76 5.89 13.00
N GLU A 131 13.12 4.62 12.80
CA GLU A 131 14.51 4.21 12.56
C GLU A 131 15.09 4.99 11.36
N TRP A 132 14.33 5.13 10.26
CA TRP A 132 14.77 5.88 9.08
C TRP A 132 14.79 7.39 9.28
N ILE A 133 13.83 7.96 10.02
CA ILE A 133 13.87 9.37 10.41
C ILE A 133 15.13 9.67 11.24
N GLY A 134 15.55 8.75 12.11
CA GLY A 134 16.80 8.86 12.88
C GLY A 134 18.07 8.93 12.03
N LEU A 135 18.02 8.52 10.76
CA LEU A 135 19.15 8.62 9.81
C LEU A 135 19.23 10.01 9.14
N THR A 136 18.20 10.84 9.28
CA THR A 136 18.13 12.15 8.64
C THR A 136 19.18 13.11 9.19
N ARG A 137 19.54 14.10 8.38
CA ARG A 137 20.46 15.18 8.77
C ARG A 137 19.76 16.53 8.66
N PRO A 138 20.11 17.49 9.54
CA PRO A 138 19.68 18.89 9.41
C PRO A 138 19.78 19.40 7.97
N GLY A 139 18.73 20.06 7.50
CA GLY A 139 18.74 20.76 6.22
C GLY A 139 19.64 22.00 6.28
N PRO A 140 20.17 22.47 5.13
CA PRO A 140 21.07 23.62 5.09
C PRO A 140 20.36 24.98 5.24
N GLY A 141 19.03 25.01 5.26
CA GLY A 141 18.26 26.24 5.35
C GLY A 141 17.97 26.67 6.79
N PRO A 142 17.36 27.85 6.98
CA PRO A 142 17.04 28.40 8.30
C PRO A 142 16.21 27.46 9.15
N GLY A 143 16.56 27.33 10.44
CA GLY A 143 15.92 26.40 11.35
C GLY A 143 16.18 24.93 11.00
N ASN A 144 17.29 24.62 10.33
CA ASN A 144 17.67 23.28 9.87
C ASN A 144 16.68 22.66 8.87
N LEU A 145 15.95 23.49 8.13
CA LEU A 145 14.95 23.04 7.17
C LEU A 145 15.53 23.01 5.75
N ARG A 146 15.26 21.93 4.99
CA ARG A 146 15.60 21.87 3.56
C ARG A 146 14.76 22.83 2.70
N ARG A 147 13.53 23.12 3.16
CA ARG A 147 12.60 24.07 2.54
C ARG A 147 12.13 25.07 3.60
N PRO A 148 12.41 26.38 3.45
CA PRO A 148 11.97 27.39 4.41
C PRO A 148 10.45 27.48 4.57
N ARG A 149 9.98 27.92 5.74
CA ARG A 149 8.55 27.98 6.09
C ARG A 149 7.74 28.97 5.25
N TRP A 150 8.34 30.07 4.79
CA TRP A 150 7.67 31.08 3.98
C TRP A 150 7.44 30.66 2.52
N LEU A 151 8.07 29.57 2.06
CA LEU A 151 7.79 29.04 0.74
C LEU A 151 6.47 28.25 0.78
N GLY A 152 5.41 28.85 0.24
CA GLY A 152 4.08 28.26 0.19
C GLY A 152 4.06 26.85 -0.41
N ARG A 153 3.18 26.00 0.09
CA ARG A 153 2.96 24.64 -0.43
C ARG A 153 1.51 24.20 -0.24
N PRO A 154 0.97 23.38 -1.16
CA PRO A 154 -0.24 22.62 -0.90
C PRO A 154 -0.04 21.75 0.35
N LEU A 155 -1.05 21.71 1.23
CA LEU A 155 -1.03 20.89 2.45
C LEU A 155 0.20 21.16 3.33
N THR A 156 0.45 22.43 3.67
CA THR A 156 1.58 22.79 4.54
C THR A 156 1.49 22.05 5.88
N PRO A 157 2.53 21.28 6.29
CA PRO A 157 2.54 20.62 7.59
C PRO A 157 2.39 21.61 8.73
N ALA A 158 1.75 21.16 9.80
CA ALA A 158 1.65 21.93 11.04
C ALA A 158 3.06 22.20 11.63
N PRO A 159 3.25 23.30 12.38
CA PRO A 159 4.58 23.71 12.87
C PRO A 159 5.30 22.67 13.74
N ASP A 160 4.56 21.87 14.48
CA ASP A 160 5.03 20.76 15.31
C ASP A 160 5.59 19.60 14.50
N ALA A 161 5.06 19.36 13.29
CA ALA A 161 5.55 18.31 12.39
C ALA A 161 6.99 18.54 11.85
N TYR A 162 7.60 19.70 12.13
CA TYR A 162 9.01 19.96 11.82
C TYR A 162 9.96 19.62 12.98
N ASN A 163 9.41 19.33 14.16
CA ASN A 163 10.17 18.97 15.34
C ASN A 163 10.24 17.44 15.37
N ALA A 164 11.27 16.88 14.73
CA ALA A 164 11.59 15.45 14.77
C ALA A 164 12.37 15.11 16.04
#